data_AF-A0A2G1WAV1-F1
#
_entry.id   AF-A0A2G1WAV1-F1
#
_cell.length_a   1.000
_cell.length_b   1.000
_cell.length_c   1.000
_cell.angle_alpha   90.00
_cell.angle_beta   90.00
_cell.angle_gamma   90.00
#
_symmetry.space_group_name_H-M   'P 1'
#
loop_
_entity.id
_entity.type
_entity.pdbx_description
1 polymer ?
#
loop_
_entity_poly.entity_id
_entity_poly.type
_entity_poly.pdbx_seq_one_letter_code
_entity_poly.pdbx_strand_id
1 'polypeptide(L)'
;MRLTSKPPRIDSSTASSQWSRVMPATVLLGLTTIFTGVAQAEITWRKDLTAAQAEAQQNGKGLLLHFTSDNCVWCDRLEAGAFKSPEVGSAVEKKFVPVKVHAGKSPELAKMFGVTKFPTDVMITPTGKPLGTSVSPQDPTRYIAMLALAARKMPAAAPATQAPNAPQTMLASNASPTTPAKAAVATTPPRTQQNPHVASNNLPSPDSQFAGGATGQLAGARTDGMTLGMPAQAAPQREAKTPAFGTDQPKLAMEGFCSVTVINEDQWIEGNPKFGVVHLGKLYLFQSEAKMKTFLADPAPYTPVLNEIDVVRFFEERVIVPGKRQFGMKDPVHQRMFFFADEAAMDHFWNEYERYTDAAIEVMDHAVRDANPGLN
;
A
#
# COMPACT_ATOMS: atom_id res chain seq x y z
N MET A 1 16.49 61.63 -59.66
CA MET A 1 15.91 62.14 -60.92
C MET A 1 15.30 60.97 -61.69
N ARG A 2 14.10 61.14 -62.28
CA ARG A 2 13.45 60.34 -63.35
C ARG A 2 13.26 58.82 -63.07
N LEU A 3 12.03 58.29 -62.93
CA LEU A 3 10.97 58.09 -63.96
C LEU A 3 11.48 57.16 -65.08
N THR A 4 10.83 56.07 -65.49
CA THR A 4 9.39 55.75 -65.74
C THR A 4 9.11 54.24 -65.49
N SER A 5 7.89 53.67 -65.51
CA SER A 5 6.68 53.93 -66.33
C SER A 5 5.33 53.53 -65.68
N LYS A 6 4.25 54.04 -66.31
CA LYS A 6 2.79 54.02 -65.98
C LYS A 6 2.07 53.08 -66.99
N PRO A 7 0.73 53.09 -67.22
CA PRO A 7 -0.52 53.24 -66.43
C PRO A 7 -1.43 51.96 -66.63
N PRO A 8 -2.80 51.91 -66.54
CA PRO A 8 -3.81 52.93 -66.18
C PRO A 8 -4.92 52.51 -65.18
N ARG A 9 -5.82 53.47 -64.93
CA ARG A 9 -7.06 53.40 -64.13
C ARG A 9 -8.26 53.28 -65.09
N ILE A 10 -9.19 52.37 -64.79
CA ILE A 10 -10.59 52.28 -65.30
C ILE A 10 -11.41 51.65 -64.16
N ASP A 11 -12.70 51.89 -63.95
CA ASP A 11 -13.53 53.11 -64.01
C ASP A 11 -14.84 52.76 -63.26
N SER A 12 -15.57 53.73 -62.72
CA SER A 12 -16.77 53.45 -61.91
C SER A 12 -18.04 53.38 -62.75
N SER A 13 -18.75 52.24 -62.74
CA SER A 13 -20.07 52.12 -63.38
C SER A 13 -21.04 51.28 -62.55
N THR A 14 -22.24 51.85 -62.32
CA THR A 14 -23.58 51.26 -62.17
C THR A 14 -23.71 49.79 -61.67
N ALA A 15 -24.64 49.46 -60.78
CA ALA A 15 -26.02 49.93 -60.80
C ALA A 15 -26.77 49.84 -59.46
N SER A 16 -27.84 50.60 -59.38
CA SER A 16 -28.94 50.45 -58.44
C SER A 16 -29.68 49.12 -58.60
N SER A 17 -30.13 48.52 -57.50
CA SER A 17 -31.57 48.46 -57.20
C SER A 17 -31.82 48.07 -55.73
N GLN A 18 -32.90 48.61 -55.19
CA GLN A 18 -33.42 48.26 -53.87
C GLN A 18 -34.01 46.84 -53.91
N TRP A 19 -34.07 46.14 -52.78
CA TRP A 19 -35.35 45.71 -52.20
C TRP A 19 -35.26 45.02 -50.83
N SER A 20 -36.29 45.28 -50.04
CA SER A 20 -36.92 44.40 -49.04
C SER A 20 -36.10 43.77 -47.92
N ARG A 21 -36.38 44.28 -46.71
CA ARG A 21 -36.24 43.55 -45.44
C ARG A 21 -36.88 42.16 -45.54
N VAL A 22 -36.09 41.11 -45.34
CA VAL A 22 -36.59 39.81 -44.86
C VAL A 22 -35.60 39.30 -43.81
N MET A 23 -36.07 39.03 -42.59
CA MET A 23 -35.22 38.43 -41.56
C MET A 23 -34.93 36.96 -41.91
N PRO A 24 -33.68 36.51 -41.98
CA PRO A 24 -33.39 35.09 -41.95
C PRO A 24 -33.61 34.59 -40.52
N ALA A 25 -34.60 33.73 -40.32
CA ALA A 25 -34.74 32.99 -39.07
C ALA A 25 -33.52 32.07 -38.91
N THR A 26 -32.63 32.42 -37.99
CA THR A 26 -31.40 31.65 -37.76
C THR A 26 -31.75 30.30 -37.13
N VAL A 27 -31.80 29.26 -37.95
CA VAL A 27 -31.93 27.88 -37.48
C VAL A 27 -30.65 27.53 -36.72
N LEU A 28 -30.70 27.60 -35.39
CA LEU A 28 -29.67 27.04 -34.53
C LEU A 28 -29.69 25.52 -34.71
N LEU A 29 -28.75 25.00 -35.50
CA LEU A 29 -28.45 23.58 -35.52
C LEU A 29 -27.82 23.23 -34.16
N GLY A 30 -28.64 22.70 -33.24
CA GLY A 30 -28.21 22.34 -31.90
C GLY A 30 -27.17 21.23 -31.95
N LEU A 31 -25.89 21.59 -31.80
CA LEU A 31 -24.79 20.65 -31.71
C LEU A 31 -24.80 19.98 -30.33
N THR A 32 -25.63 18.94 -30.17
CA THR A 32 -25.68 18.12 -28.96
C THR A 32 -24.39 17.32 -28.79
N THR A 33 -23.42 17.91 -28.08
CA THR A 33 -22.26 17.19 -27.57
C THR A 33 -22.70 16.13 -26.57
N ILE A 34 -22.79 14.89 -27.05
CA ILE A 34 -22.96 13.72 -26.18
C ILE A 34 -21.67 13.58 -25.37
N PHE A 35 -21.69 14.08 -24.13
CA PHE A 35 -20.67 13.74 -23.13
C PHE A 35 -20.82 12.26 -22.78
N THR A 36 -20.13 11.40 -23.52
CA THR A 36 -19.87 10.03 -23.09
C THR A 36 -18.98 10.10 -21.86
N GLY A 37 -19.58 10.08 -20.67
CA GLY A 37 -18.85 9.99 -19.42
C GLY A 37 -17.96 8.75 -19.44
N VAL A 38 -16.65 8.95 -19.29
CA VAL A 38 -15.71 7.85 -19.12
C VAL A 38 -16.05 7.20 -17.78
N ALA A 39 -16.69 6.03 -17.83
CA ALA A 39 -16.97 5.25 -16.64
C ALA A 39 -15.64 4.92 -15.95
N GLN A 40 -15.46 5.41 -14.71
CA GLN A 40 -14.33 5.00 -13.89
C GLN A 40 -14.51 3.52 -13.55
N ALA A 41 -13.65 2.68 -14.13
CA ALA A 41 -13.63 1.25 -13.87
C ALA A 41 -12.98 0.99 -12.49
N GLU A 42 -13.75 1.11 -11.41
CA GLU A 42 -13.34 0.56 -10.12
C GLU A 42 -13.32 -0.98 -10.17
N ILE A 43 -12.34 -1.60 -9.49
CA ILE A 43 -12.21 -3.07 -9.47
C ILE A 43 -13.39 -3.67 -8.69
N THR A 44 -14.21 -4.48 -9.37
CA THR A 44 -15.40 -5.07 -8.74
C THR A 44 -15.04 -6.38 -8.03
N TRP A 45 -14.44 -6.28 -6.84
CA TRP A 45 -13.98 -7.45 -6.08
C TRP A 45 -15.11 -8.45 -5.76
N ARG A 46 -14.99 -9.68 -6.30
CA ARG A 46 -15.82 -10.81 -5.89
C ARG A 46 -15.38 -11.31 -4.51
N LYS A 47 -16.34 -11.82 -3.73
CA LYS A 47 -16.14 -12.36 -2.38
C LYS A 47 -16.28 -13.88 -2.30
N ASP A 48 -16.98 -14.48 -3.26
CA ASP A 48 -17.16 -15.93 -3.37
C ASP A 48 -16.27 -16.48 -4.48
N LEU A 49 -15.33 -17.35 -4.12
CA LEU A 49 -14.35 -17.92 -5.05
C LEU A 49 -15.01 -18.89 -6.06
N THR A 50 -16.04 -19.62 -5.65
CA THR A 50 -16.71 -20.63 -6.47
C THR A 50 -17.52 -19.95 -7.57
N ALA A 51 -18.29 -18.91 -7.22
CA ALA A 51 -19.03 -18.09 -8.17
C ALA A 51 -18.08 -17.33 -9.11
N ALA A 52 -16.97 -16.77 -8.59
CA ALA A 52 -15.96 -16.13 -9.41
C ALA A 52 -15.29 -17.11 -10.39
N GLN A 53 -15.05 -18.36 -10.00
CA GLN A 53 -14.51 -19.39 -10.88
C GLN A 53 -15.50 -19.78 -11.98
N ALA A 54 -16.78 -19.94 -11.65
CA ALA A 54 -17.83 -20.18 -12.64
C ALA A 54 -17.94 -19.01 -13.64
N GLU A 55 -17.91 -17.77 -13.16
CA GLU A 55 -17.88 -16.57 -13.99
C GLU A 55 -16.63 -16.53 -14.90
N ALA A 56 -15.45 -16.85 -14.36
CA ALA A 56 -14.21 -16.90 -15.11
C ALA A 56 -14.27 -17.94 -16.25
N GLN A 57 -14.82 -19.12 -15.97
CA GLN A 57 -15.05 -20.18 -16.98
C GLN A 57 -16.03 -19.74 -18.07
N GLN A 58 -17.18 -19.16 -17.69
CA GLN A 58 -18.19 -18.68 -18.63
C GLN A 58 -17.66 -17.58 -19.56
N ASN A 59 -16.84 -16.67 -19.04
CA ASN A 59 -16.34 -15.50 -19.78
C ASN A 59 -14.95 -15.72 -20.41
N GLY A 60 -14.34 -16.90 -20.26
CA GLY A 60 -12.98 -17.17 -20.74
C GLY A 60 -11.90 -16.28 -20.11
N LYS A 61 -12.12 -15.77 -18.89
CA LYS A 61 -11.20 -14.93 -18.13
C LYS A 61 -10.38 -15.78 -17.15
N GLY A 62 -9.22 -15.29 -16.73
CA GLY A 62 -8.52 -15.83 -15.56
C GLY A 62 -9.21 -15.46 -14.25
N LEU A 63 -8.67 -15.94 -13.13
CA LEU A 63 -8.94 -15.40 -11.80
C LEU A 63 -7.71 -14.61 -11.33
N LEU A 64 -7.96 -13.48 -10.67
CA LEU A 64 -6.96 -12.71 -9.94
C LEU A 64 -7.32 -12.80 -8.45
N LEU A 65 -6.58 -13.58 -7.69
CA LEU A 65 -6.79 -13.75 -6.24
C LEU A 65 -5.87 -12.78 -5.50
N HIS A 66 -6.45 -11.72 -4.96
CA HIS A 66 -5.73 -10.68 -4.22
C HIS A 66 -5.74 -11.00 -2.72
N PHE A 67 -4.60 -11.41 -2.16
CA PHE A 67 -4.46 -11.79 -0.77
C PHE A 67 -4.07 -10.60 0.11
N THR A 68 -4.86 -10.32 1.14
CA THR A 68 -4.61 -9.30 2.18
C THR A 68 -4.61 -9.90 3.59
N SER A 69 -4.11 -9.11 4.55
CA SER A 69 -4.20 -9.37 5.99
C SER A 69 -4.64 -8.11 6.74
N ASP A 70 -5.07 -8.27 8.00
CA ASP A 70 -5.29 -7.15 8.92
C ASP A 70 -3.95 -6.40 9.18
N ASN A 71 -4.03 -5.12 9.54
CA ASN A 71 -2.89 -4.22 9.84
C ASN A 71 -1.81 -4.11 8.73
N CYS A 72 -2.20 -4.32 7.48
CA CYS A 72 -1.30 -4.35 6.33
C CYS A 72 -1.17 -2.99 5.63
N VAL A 73 -0.19 -2.18 6.03
CA VAL A 73 0.09 -0.84 5.44
C VAL A 73 0.25 -0.89 3.92
N TRP A 74 0.88 -1.94 3.38
CA TRP A 74 1.06 -2.13 1.94
C TRP A 74 -0.23 -2.53 1.19
N CYS A 75 -1.20 -3.13 1.90
CA CYS A 75 -2.53 -3.41 1.36
C CYS A 75 -3.33 -2.10 1.29
N ASP A 76 -3.35 -1.33 2.39
CA ASP A 76 -4.05 -0.04 2.46
C ASP A 76 -3.51 0.95 1.41
N ARG A 77 -2.17 0.98 1.23
CA ARG A 77 -1.51 1.80 0.20
C ARG A 77 -1.91 1.39 -1.22
N LEU A 78 -1.95 0.09 -1.52
CA LEU A 78 -2.37 -0.41 -2.83
C LEU A 78 -3.85 -0.08 -3.11
N GLU A 79 -4.71 -0.18 -2.10
CA GLU A 79 -6.13 0.16 -2.17
C GLU A 79 -6.39 1.66 -2.36
N ALA A 80 -5.54 2.52 -1.80
CA ALA A 80 -5.58 3.98 -2.00
C ALA A 80 -4.87 4.43 -3.29
N GLY A 81 -3.88 3.66 -3.76
CA GLY A 81 -3.03 3.94 -4.92
C GLY A 81 -3.47 3.20 -6.18
N ALA A 82 -2.77 2.13 -6.56
CA ALA A 82 -2.98 1.42 -7.82
C ALA A 82 -4.43 0.99 -8.08
N PHE A 83 -5.18 0.58 -7.05
CA PHE A 83 -6.58 0.16 -7.22
C PHE A 83 -7.57 1.32 -7.43
N LYS A 84 -7.11 2.57 -7.36
CA LYS A 84 -7.86 3.76 -7.79
C LYS A 84 -7.51 4.24 -9.21
N SER A 85 -6.53 3.63 -9.88
CA SER A 85 -6.27 3.87 -11.32
C SER A 85 -7.37 3.21 -12.17
N PRO A 86 -8.09 3.97 -13.02
CA PRO A 86 -9.05 3.40 -13.99
C PRO A 86 -8.36 2.46 -15.00
N GLU A 87 -7.08 2.68 -15.29
CA GLU A 87 -6.26 1.85 -16.17
C GLU A 87 -6.00 0.46 -15.56
N VAL A 88 -5.72 0.41 -14.24
CA VAL A 88 -5.58 -0.85 -13.50
C VAL A 88 -6.91 -1.59 -13.47
N GLY A 89 -8.01 -0.93 -13.10
CA GLY A 89 -9.33 -1.56 -13.08
C GLY A 89 -9.75 -2.09 -14.46
N SER A 90 -9.49 -1.32 -15.52
CA SER A 90 -9.71 -1.75 -16.90
C SER A 90 -8.83 -2.95 -17.29
N ALA A 91 -7.56 -2.99 -16.87
CA ALA A 91 -6.66 -4.09 -17.16
C ALA A 91 -7.06 -5.39 -16.44
N VAL A 92 -7.51 -5.29 -15.18
CA VAL A 92 -8.07 -6.40 -14.40
C VAL A 92 -9.32 -6.95 -15.10
N GLU A 93 -10.36 -6.15 -15.25
CA GLU A 93 -11.67 -6.59 -15.77
C GLU A 93 -11.59 -7.12 -17.22
N LYS A 94 -10.61 -6.66 -18.01
CA LYS A 94 -10.40 -7.12 -19.40
C LYS A 94 -9.92 -8.57 -19.51
N LYS A 95 -9.26 -9.12 -18.48
CA LYS A 95 -8.64 -10.46 -18.55
C LYS A 95 -8.87 -11.36 -17.35
N PHE A 96 -9.33 -10.83 -16.23
CA PHE A 96 -9.49 -11.56 -14.98
C PHE A 96 -10.85 -11.27 -14.34
N VAL A 97 -11.33 -12.23 -13.55
CA VAL A 97 -12.35 -12.01 -12.52
C VAL A 97 -11.60 -11.79 -11.20
N PRO A 98 -11.67 -10.59 -10.60
CA PRO A 98 -10.93 -10.27 -9.38
C PRO A 98 -11.64 -10.79 -8.12
N VAL A 99 -10.90 -11.46 -7.24
CA VAL A 99 -11.39 -12.02 -5.96
C VAL A 99 -10.51 -11.48 -4.84
N LYS A 100 -11.12 -10.84 -3.82
CA LYS A 100 -10.38 -10.36 -2.64
C LYS A 100 -10.41 -11.43 -1.55
N VAL A 101 -9.24 -11.91 -1.15
CA VAL A 101 -9.06 -13.01 -0.20
C VAL A 101 -8.37 -12.49 1.05
N HIS A 102 -9.00 -12.66 2.22
CA HIS A 102 -8.37 -12.31 3.48
C HIS A 102 -7.69 -13.53 4.09
N ALA A 103 -6.35 -13.54 4.16
CA ALA A 103 -5.57 -14.71 4.54
C ALA A 103 -5.94 -15.26 5.93
N GLY A 104 -6.15 -14.39 6.93
CA GLY A 104 -6.60 -14.80 8.27
C GLY A 104 -8.01 -15.42 8.32
N LYS A 105 -8.82 -15.25 7.26
CA LYS A 105 -10.16 -15.86 7.12
C LYS A 105 -10.15 -17.04 6.14
N SER A 106 -9.04 -17.32 5.48
CA SER A 106 -8.88 -18.39 4.48
C SER A 106 -7.45 -18.96 4.51
N PRO A 107 -6.96 -19.45 5.68
CA PRO A 107 -5.55 -19.82 5.86
C PRO A 107 -5.13 -20.99 4.97
N GLU A 108 -6.00 -21.99 4.78
CA GLU A 108 -5.73 -23.12 3.87
C GLU A 108 -5.55 -22.66 2.41
N LEU A 109 -6.27 -21.63 1.98
CA LEU A 109 -6.17 -21.09 0.62
C LEU A 109 -4.86 -20.32 0.44
N ALA A 110 -4.47 -19.50 1.43
CA ALA A 110 -3.18 -18.81 1.42
C ALA A 110 -2.01 -19.81 1.41
N LYS A 111 -2.09 -20.86 2.23
CA LYS A 111 -1.12 -21.96 2.28
C LYS A 111 -1.05 -22.73 0.96
N MET A 112 -2.18 -23.05 0.34
CA MET A 112 -2.27 -23.77 -0.94
C MET A 112 -1.55 -23.02 -2.08
N PHE A 113 -1.63 -21.69 -2.08
CA PHE A 113 -0.93 -20.85 -3.07
C PHE A 113 0.44 -20.33 -2.60
N GLY A 114 0.95 -20.78 -1.45
CA GLY A 114 2.27 -20.40 -0.93
C GLY A 114 2.39 -18.92 -0.53
N VAL A 115 1.29 -18.27 -0.17
CA VAL A 115 1.26 -16.85 0.17
C VAL A 115 1.78 -16.61 1.58
N THR A 116 2.96 -16.00 1.68
CA THR A 116 3.67 -15.69 2.94
C THR A 116 3.93 -14.20 3.17
N LYS A 117 3.62 -13.35 2.19
CA LYS A 117 3.79 -11.88 2.23
C LYS A 117 2.51 -11.21 1.74
N PHE A 118 2.21 -10.00 2.20
CA PHE A 118 1.01 -9.26 1.84
C PHE A 118 1.33 -7.81 1.42
N PRO A 119 0.59 -7.23 0.45
CA PRO A 119 -0.40 -7.89 -0.39
C PRO A 119 0.24 -8.78 -1.47
N THR A 120 -0.38 -9.92 -1.81
CA THR A 120 0.10 -10.83 -2.88
C THR A 120 -1.02 -11.15 -3.86
N ASP A 121 -0.73 -11.05 -5.15
CA ASP A 121 -1.64 -11.43 -6.22
C ASP A 121 -1.26 -12.78 -6.82
N VAL A 122 -2.23 -13.69 -6.86
CA VAL A 122 -2.12 -15.01 -7.50
C VAL A 122 -3.05 -15.03 -8.72
N MET A 123 -2.47 -15.15 -9.91
CA MET A 123 -3.20 -15.22 -11.17
C MET A 123 -3.28 -16.66 -11.64
N ILE A 124 -4.50 -17.15 -11.90
CA ILE A 124 -4.76 -18.54 -12.32
C ILE A 124 -5.71 -18.59 -13.54
N THR A 125 -5.68 -19.69 -14.29
CA THR A 125 -6.66 -19.98 -15.35
C THR A 125 -8.07 -20.14 -14.77
N PRO A 126 -9.14 -20.04 -15.57
CA PRO A 126 -10.49 -20.37 -15.11
C PRO A 126 -10.63 -21.83 -14.61
N THR A 127 -9.72 -22.72 -15.02
CA THR A 127 -9.59 -24.10 -14.54
C THR A 127 -8.67 -24.28 -13.32
N GLY A 128 -8.15 -23.20 -12.74
CA GLY A 128 -7.35 -23.21 -11.51
C GLY A 128 -5.84 -23.46 -11.67
N LYS A 129 -5.29 -23.49 -12.89
CA LYS A 129 -3.84 -23.65 -13.12
C LYS A 129 -3.09 -22.32 -12.94
N PRO A 130 -1.90 -22.30 -12.33
CA PRO A 130 -1.16 -21.06 -12.11
C PRO A 130 -0.68 -20.39 -13.41
N LEU A 131 -0.87 -19.08 -13.50
CA LEU A 131 -0.29 -18.19 -14.51
C LEU A 131 0.88 -17.38 -13.91
N GLY A 132 0.79 -17.03 -12.63
CA GLY A 132 1.89 -16.43 -11.87
C GLY A 132 1.43 -15.97 -10.48
N THR A 133 2.40 -15.69 -9.62
CA THR A 133 2.21 -15.10 -8.30
C THR A 133 3.20 -13.95 -8.14
N SER A 134 2.81 -12.85 -7.50
CA SER A 134 3.71 -11.74 -7.19
C SER A 134 3.25 -10.99 -5.94
N VAL A 135 4.20 -10.41 -5.20
CA VAL A 135 3.87 -9.34 -4.24
C VAL A 135 3.34 -8.16 -5.06
N SER A 136 2.19 -7.61 -4.66
CA SER A 136 1.39 -6.73 -5.51
C SER A 136 2.13 -5.41 -5.77
N PRO A 137 2.47 -5.07 -7.04
CA PRO A 137 3.18 -3.83 -7.36
C PRO A 137 2.38 -2.60 -6.94
N GLN A 138 3.01 -1.65 -6.24
CA GLN A 138 2.35 -0.43 -5.77
C GLN A 138 2.12 0.59 -6.90
N ASP A 139 2.99 0.60 -7.92
CA ASP A 139 2.81 1.42 -9.12
C ASP A 139 1.75 0.84 -10.09
N PRO A 140 0.80 1.65 -10.60
CA PRO A 140 -0.21 1.22 -11.58
C PRO A 140 0.36 0.60 -12.85
N THR A 141 1.43 1.15 -13.42
CA THR A 141 2.01 0.71 -14.69
C THR A 141 2.61 -0.69 -14.55
N ARG A 142 3.33 -0.93 -13.44
CA ARG A 142 3.90 -2.22 -13.07
C ARG A 142 2.82 -3.25 -12.77
N TYR A 143 1.73 -2.84 -12.11
CA TYR A 143 0.57 -3.69 -11.89
C TYR A 143 -0.05 -4.17 -13.22
N ILE A 144 -0.28 -3.25 -14.16
CA ILE A 144 -0.78 -3.57 -15.51
C ILE A 144 0.19 -4.48 -16.27
N ALA A 145 1.50 -4.25 -16.15
CA ALA A 145 2.53 -5.09 -16.77
C ALA A 145 2.50 -6.53 -16.22
N MET A 146 2.37 -6.71 -14.90
CA MET A 146 2.18 -8.01 -14.25
C MET A 146 0.96 -8.75 -14.80
N LEU A 147 -0.20 -8.09 -14.84
CA LEU A 147 -1.45 -8.65 -15.40
C LEU A 147 -1.27 -9.06 -16.86
N ALA A 148 -0.60 -8.23 -17.67
CA ALA A 148 -0.34 -8.51 -19.08
C ALA A 148 0.59 -9.73 -19.26
N LEU A 149 1.61 -9.89 -18.41
CA LEU A 149 2.51 -11.06 -18.43
C LEU A 149 1.77 -12.35 -18.05
N ALA A 150 0.90 -12.32 -17.04
CA ALA A 150 0.05 -13.46 -16.69
C ALA A 150 -0.96 -13.80 -17.79
N ALA A 151 -1.62 -12.78 -18.38
CA ALA A 151 -2.59 -12.96 -19.46
C ALA A 151 -1.98 -13.56 -20.74
N ARG A 152 -0.70 -13.32 -21.03
CA ARG A 152 0.02 -13.96 -22.16
C ARG A 152 0.21 -15.46 -21.99
N LYS A 153 0.22 -15.97 -20.76
CA LYS A 153 0.32 -17.41 -20.45
C LYS A 153 -1.05 -18.10 -20.43
N MET A 154 -2.13 -17.34 -20.53
CA MET A 154 -3.48 -17.89 -20.54
C MET A 154 -3.65 -18.76 -21.80
N PRO A 155 -4.06 -20.03 -21.68
CA PRO A 155 -4.26 -20.87 -22.84
C PRO A 155 -5.31 -20.22 -23.75
N ALA A 156 -5.12 -20.34 -25.07
CA ALA A 156 -6.15 -19.94 -26.02
C ALA A 156 -7.47 -20.62 -25.63
N ALA A 157 -8.54 -19.84 -25.55
CA ALA A 157 -9.84 -20.35 -25.13
C ALA A 157 -10.21 -21.55 -26.02
N ALA A 158 -10.36 -22.72 -25.43
CA ALA A 158 -10.90 -23.87 -26.14
C ALA A 158 -12.27 -23.44 -26.70
N PRO A 159 -12.59 -23.71 -27.98
CA PRO A 159 -13.91 -23.42 -28.50
C PRO A 159 -14.92 -24.14 -27.61
N ALA A 160 -15.90 -23.40 -27.10
CA ALA A 160 -16.91 -23.96 -26.21
C ALA A 160 -17.58 -25.14 -26.91
N THR A 161 -17.28 -26.36 -26.46
CA THR A 161 -17.85 -27.57 -27.05
C THR A 161 -19.35 -27.50 -26.83
N GLN A 162 -20.08 -27.21 -27.91
CA GLN A 162 -21.54 -27.23 -27.87
C GLN A 162 -21.97 -28.62 -27.39
N ALA A 163 -22.80 -28.66 -26.36
CA ALA A 163 -23.39 -29.92 -25.91
C ALA A 163 -24.10 -30.57 -27.12
N PRO A 164 -23.92 -31.87 -27.39
CA PRO A 164 -24.54 -32.49 -28.56
C PRO A 164 -26.05 -32.29 -28.54
N ASN A 165 -26.60 -31.91 -29.69
CA ASN A 165 -28.01 -31.56 -29.88
C ASN A 165 -28.97 -32.51 -29.18
N ALA A 166 -29.74 -32.01 -28.22
CA ALA A 166 -30.99 -32.66 -27.82
C ALA A 166 -31.99 -32.50 -28.99
N PRO A 167 -32.59 -33.59 -29.51
CA PRO A 167 -33.52 -33.49 -30.63
C PRO A 167 -34.81 -32.76 -30.22
N GLN A 168 -35.18 -31.74 -30.98
CA GLN A 168 -36.46 -31.05 -30.83
C GLN A 168 -37.59 -31.89 -31.43
N THR A 169 -38.38 -32.55 -30.58
CA THR A 169 -39.65 -33.19 -31.00
C THR A 169 -40.80 -32.21 -30.79
N MET A 170 -41.47 -31.83 -31.88
CA MET A 170 -42.62 -30.93 -31.89
C MET A 170 -43.96 -31.70 -31.90
N LEU A 171 -44.90 -31.25 -31.06
CA LEU A 171 -46.36 -31.46 -31.08
C LEU A 171 -46.96 -32.89 -30.97
N ALA A 172 -47.87 -33.06 -30.00
CA ALA A 172 -49.28 -33.39 -30.27
C ALA A 172 -50.19 -33.05 -29.06
N SER A 173 -51.43 -32.63 -29.33
CA SER A 173 -52.44 -32.21 -28.34
C SER A 173 -53.33 -33.35 -27.85
N ASN A 174 -53.88 -33.27 -26.62
CA ASN A 174 -55.35 -33.23 -26.42
C ASN A 174 -55.85 -33.08 -24.96
N ALA A 175 -56.96 -32.33 -24.85
CA ALA A 175 -58.12 -32.45 -23.94
C ALA A 175 -57.98 -32.37 -22.39
N SER A 176 -58.65 -31.37 -21.83
CA SER A 176 -59.33 -31.40 -20.50
C SER A 176 -60.80 -31.87 -20.68
N PRO A 177 -61.65 -32.13 -19.64
CA PRO A 177 -62.03 -31.25 -18.51
C PRO A 177 -62.02 -31.99 -17.13
N THR A 178 -62.39 -31.47 -15.93
CA THR A 178 -63.58 -30.67 -15.54
C THR A 178 -63.40 -29.96 -14.17
N THR A 179 -64.17 -28.89 -13.93
CA THR A 179 -64.24 -27.99 -12.74
C THR A 179 -65.30 -28.47 -11.70
N PRO A 180 -65.76 -27.72 -10.64
CA PRO A 180 -65.39 -26.39 -10.07
C PRO A 180 -65.14 -26.36 -8.52
N ALA A 181 -64.65 -25.26 -7.91
CA ALA A 181 -65.41 -24.28 -7.08
C ALA A 181 -64.44 -23.56 -6.06
N LYS A 182 -64.72 -22.47 -5.31
CA LYS A 182 -65.62 -21.28 -5.42
C LYS A 182 -65.35 -20.26 -4.26
N ALA A 183 -64.85 -19.05 -4.56
CA ALA A 183 -64.86 -17.81 -3.72
C ALA A 183 -64.08 -17.81 -2.37
N ALA A 184 -63.73 -16.69 -1.70
CA ALA A 184 -63.92 -15.23 -1.89
C ALA A 184 -62.68 -14.46 -1.31
N VAL A 185 -62.20 -13.36 -1.89
CA VAL A 185 -62.51 -11.93 -1.58
C VAL A 185 -62.46 -11.54 -0.08
N ALA A 186 -61.49 -10.69 0.33
CA ALA A 186 -61.72 -9.36 0.97
C ALA A 186 -60.47 -8.64 1.55
N THR A 187 -60.33 -7.35 1.18
CA THR A 187 -59.90 -6.16 1.98
C THR A 187 -58.53 -5.98 2.68
N THR A 188 -57.96 -4.79 2.43
CA THR A 188 -56.88 -3.99 3.05
C THR A 188 -57.37 -3.11 4.24
N PRO A 189 -56.59 -2.19 4.90
CA PRO A 189 -55.16 -2.15 5.26
C PRO A 189 -54.93 -1.92 6.81
N PRO A 190 -54.23 -0.90 7.38
CA PRO A 190 -53.02 -1.14 8.21
C PRO A 190 -53.05 -0.53 9.64
N ARG A 191 -52.08 -0.89 10.52
CA ARG A 191 -51.69 0.00 11.64
C ARG A 191 -50.27 -0.20 12.22
N THR A 192 -49.75 0.92 12.73
CA THR A 192 -48.53 1.17 13.52
C THR A 192 -48.62 0.77 15.00
N GLN A 193 -47.45 0.51 15.61
CA GLN A 193 -47.05 0.75 17.02
C GLN A 193 -45.51 0.74 17.02
N GLN A 194 -44.71 1.75 17.41
CA GLN A 194 -44.63 2.72 18.52
C GLN A 194 -44.00 2.20 19.83
N ASN A 195 -43.01 2.97 20.31
CA ASN A 195 -42.09 2.76 21.45
C ASN A 195 -42.79 2.86 22.83
N PRO A 196 -42.10 2.55 23.95
CA PRO A 196 -41.66 3.63 24.85
C PRO A 196 -40.30 3.46 25.57
N HIS A 197 -39.81 4.56 26.16
CA HIS A 197 -38.55 4.70 26.91
C HIS A 197 -38.72 4.54 28.43
N VAL A 198 -37.62 4.21 29.12
CA VAL A 198 -37.18 4.74 30.46
C VAL A 198 -35.64 4.51 30.53
N ALA A 199 -34.77 5.51 30.74
CA ALA A 199 -34.45 6.25 31.99
C ALA A 199 -33.70 5.38 33.03
N SER A 200 -32.56 5.74 33.66
CA SER A 200 -31.75 6.99 33.71
C SER A 200 -30.35 6.75 34.33
N ASN A 201 -29.39 7.67 34.08
CA ASN A 201 -28.20 8.02 34.90
C ASN A 201 -27.13 6.90 35.12
N ASN A 202 -25.84 7.16 35.42
CA ASN A 202 -25.15 8.39 35.82
C ASN A 202 -23.66 8.38 35.37
N LEU A 203 -23.03 9.56 35.23
CA LEU A 203 -21.56 9.70 35.17
C LEU A 203 -20.98 9.62 36.61
N PRO A 204 -19.67 9.33 36.82
CA PRO A 204 -18.67 10.41 36.69
C PRO A 204 -17.30 10.00 36.13
N SER A 205 -16.55 11.00 35.65
CA SER A 205 -15.10 10.96 35.42
C SER A 205 -14.32 10.81 36.74
N PRO A 206 -12.99 10.63 36.67
CA PRO A 206 -12.16 11.68 37.26
C PRO A 206 -11.01 12.15 36.36
N ASP A 207 -10.73 13.45 36.41
CA ASP A 207 -9.43 14.02 36.06
C ASP A 207 -8.34 13.48 36.99
N SER A 208 -7.12 13.32 36.48
CA SER A 208 -5.91 13.34 37.31
C SER A 208 -4.72 13.86 36.52
N GLN A 209 -4.26 15.02 36.99
CA GLN A 209 -3.12 15.78 36.51
C GLN A 209 -1.83 14.96 36.50
N PHE A 210 -1.04 15.04 35.43
CA PHE A 210 0.36 14.63 35.45
C PHE A 210 1.25 15.79 35.88
N ALA A 211 1.53 15.85 37.19
CA ALA A 211 2.67 16.55 37.76
C ALA A 211 3.58 15.52 38.44
N GLY A 212 4.87 15.51 38.11
CA GLY A 212 5.82 14.55 38.69
C GLY A 212 7.12 14.48 37.90
N GLY A 213 8.11 15.27 38.30
CA GLY A 213 9.45 15.21 37.71
C GLY A 213 10.16 13.91 38.10
N ALA A 214 10.83 13.27 37.14
CA ALA A 214 11.72 12.15 37.41
C ALA A 214 13.05 12.67 37.98
N THR A 215 13.24 12.54 39.29
CA THR A 215 14.54 12.76 39.93
C THR A 215 15.51 11.64 39.54
N GLY A 216 16.55 11.98 38.77
CA GLY A 216 17.68 11.08 38.53
C GLY A 216 18.46 10.84 39.83
N GLN A 217 18.59 9.57 40.24
CA GLN A 217 19.17 9.20 41.52
C GLN A 217 20.68 8.93 41.38
N LEU A 218 21.50 9.95 41.58
CA LEU A 218 22.95 9.80 41.79
C LEU A 218 23.22 9.36 43.24
N ALA A 219 23.72 8.14 43.43
CA ALA A 219 24.18 7.65 44.72
C ALA A 219 25.71 7.70 44.78
N GLY A 220 26.27 8.69 45.48
CA GLY A 220 27.72 8.87 45.53
C GLY A 220 28.21 9.98 46.46
N ALA A 221 27.95 9.86 47.77
CA ALA A 221 28.70 10.58 48.80
C ALA A 221 28.49 9.99 50.21
N ARG A 222 29.57 9.51 50.84
CA ARG A 222 29.81 9.69 52.28
C ARG A 222 31.31 9.93 52.50
N THR A 223 31.59 10.80 53.46
CA THR A 223 32.89 11.30 53.90
C THR A 223 33.50 10.34 54.95
N ASP A 224 34.67 10.48 55.58
CA ASP A 224 35.66 11.57 55.79
C ASP A 224 37.07 10.94 55.98
N GLY A 225 38.16 11.73 55.90
CA GLY A 225 39.48 11.29 56.42
C GLY A 225 40.71 12.05 55.88
N MET A 226 41.28 12.95 56.68
CA MET A 226 42.61 13.56 56.47
C MET A 226 43.71 12.65 57.10
N THR A 227 45.03 12.66 56.82
CA THR A 227 45.99 13.75 56.52
C THR A 227 47.30 13.26 55.82
N LEU A 228 48.00 14.20 55.14
CA LEU A 228 49.48 14.37 54.96
C LEU A 228 50.40 13.25 54.42
N GLY A 229 51.24 13.54 53.39
CA GLY A 229 52.27 12.56 52.96
C GLY A 229 53.33 12.82 51.84
N MET A 230 53.43 13.99 51.19
CA MET A 230 54.53 14.34 50.23
C MET A 230 54.68 13.51 48.91
N PRO A 231 55.45 13.97 47.90
CA PRO A 231 55.14 13.70 46.49
C PRO A 231 55.91 12.55 45.82
N ALA A 232 55.28 11.92 44.83
CA ALA A 232 55.94 11.13 43.79
C ALA A 232 55.34 11.49 42.42
N GLN A 233 56.18 11.87 41.46
CA GLN A 233 55.76 12.11 40.08
C GLN A 233 55.49 10.77 39.39
N ALA A 234 54.30 10.61 38.81
CA ALA A 234 53.94 9.50 37.94
C ALA A 234 53.44 10.06 36.59
N ALA A 235 53.58 9.24 35.53
CA ALA A 235 53.44 9.63 34.13
C ALA A 235 52.08 10.27 33.77
N PRO A 236 52.01 11.09 32.71
CA PRO A 236 50.74 11.67 32.25
C PRO A 236 49.79 10.55 31.81
N GLN A 237 48.76 10.32 32.61
CA GLN A 237 47.59 9.56 32.16
C GLN A 237 46.98 10.34 30.98
N ARG A 238 46.99 9.74 29.79
CA ARG A 238 46.04 10.14 28.76
C ARG A 238 44.66 9.86 29.33
N GLU A 239 43.97 10.92 29.74
CA GLU A 239 42.52 10.88 29.86
C GLU A 239 41.98 10.32 28.55
N ALA A 240 41.30 9.18 28.61
CA ALA A 240 40.45 8.75 27.53
C ALA A 240 39.35 9.82 27.42
N LYS A 241 39.47 10.72 26.45
CA LYS A 241 38.38 11.62 26.06
C LYS A 241 37.24 10.74 25.57
N THR A 242 36.35 10.37 26.49
CA THR A 242 34.97 10.00 26.16
C THR A 242 34.44 11.10 25.23
N PRO A 243 34.00 10.76 24.01
CA PRO A 243 33.37 11.75 23.15
C PRO A 243 32.19 12.36 23.91
N ALA A 244 32.21 13.67 24.11
CA ALA A 244 31.10 14.37 24.73
C ALA A 244 29.91 14.29 23.77
N PHE A 245 28.93 13.44 24.08
CA PHE A 245 27.64 13.49 23.41
C PHE A 245 27.04 14.88 23.63
N GLY A 246 26.68 15.55 22.54
CA GLY A 246 26.02 16.85 22.59
C GLY A 246 24.70 16.76 23.35
N THR A 247 24.21 17.90 23.84
CA THR A 247 23.02 18.02 24.70
C THR A 247 21.68 17.80 23.97
N ASP A 248 21.68 17.03 22.89
CA ASP A 248 20.52 16.74 22.05
C ASP A 248 20.01 15.33 22.37
N GLN A 249 18.70 15.19 22.61
CA GLN A 249 18.15 13.86 22.94
C GLN A 249 18.24 12.92 21.71
N PRO A 250 18.58 11.63 21.92
CA PRO A 250 18.68 10.69 20.81
C PRO A 250 17.35 10.57 20.08
N LYS A 251 17.38 10.77 18.76
CA LYS A 251 16.17 10.67 17.90
C LYS A 251 15.58 9.26 18.02
N LEU A 252 14.25 9.17 17.99
CA LEU A 252 13.56 7.89 17.96
C LEU A 252 13.94 7.11 16.69
N ALA A 253 14.39 5.87 16.88
CA ALA A 253 14.52 4.92 15.78
C ALA A 253 13.13 4.49 15.29
N MET A 254 12.99 4.27 14.00
CA MET A 254 11.78 3.76 13.33
C MET A 254 10.51 4.55 13.72
N GLU A 255 10.63 5.86 13.92
CA GLU A 255 9.56 6.76 14.38
C GLU A 255 8.90 6.34 15.73
N GLY A 256 9.62 5.58 16.57
CA GLY A 256 9.16 5.11 17.89
C GLY A 256 8.47 3.74 17.88
N PHE A 257 8.41 3.07 16.73
CA PHE A 257 7.84 1.73 16.60
C PHE A 257 8.83 0.62 17.05
N CYS A 258 8.28 -0.47 17.59
CA CYS A 258 9.04 -1.60 18.11
C CYS A 258 9.68 -2.41 16.98
N SER A 259 11.00 -2.26 16.81
CA SER A 259 11.74 -2.93 15.73
C SER A 259 11.57 -4.45 15.72
N VAL A 260 11.53 -5.09 16.90
CA VAL A 260 11.37 -6.55 17.00
C VAL A 260 10.00 -7.04 16.52
N THR A 261 8.91 -6.28 16.73
CA THR A 261 7.58 -6.67 16.20
C THR A 261 7.49 -6.37 14.70
N VAL A 262 8.14 -5.30 14.23
CA VAL A 262 8.21 -4.98 12.79
C VAL A 262 8.99 -6.03 12.01
N ILE A 263 10.11 -6.54 12.53
CA ILE A 263 10.92 -7.56 11.84
C ILE A 263 10.31 -8.96 11.94
N ASN A 264 9.99 -9.42 13.17
CA ASN A 264 9.59 -10.82 13.39
C ASN A 264 8.10 -11.10 13.19
N GLU A 265 7.25 -10.08 13.31
CA GLU A 265 5.78 -10.24 13.30
C GLU A 265 5.11 -9.42 12.18
N ASP A 266 5.90 -8.64 11.41
CA ASP A 266 5.44 -7.69 10.41
C ASP A 266 4.43 -6.65 10.95
N GLN A 267 4.54 -6.33 12.26
CA GLN A 267 3.62 -5.45 12.97
C GLN A 267 4.28 -4.18 13.50
N TRP A 268 3.80 -3.03 12.99
CA TRP A 268 4.12 -1.69 13.46
C TRP A 268 3.38 -1.36 14.76
N ILE A 269 3.84 -1.94 15.88
CA ILE A 269 3.33 -1.61 17.21
C ILE A 269 4.22 -0.52 17.82
N GLU A 270 3.60 0.54 18.36
CA GLU A 270 4.31 1.58 19.10
C GLU A 270 5.09 1.00 20.28
N GLY A 271 6.34 1.45 20.45
CA GLY A 271 7.16 1.05 21.57
C GLY A 271 6.77 1.79 22.86
N ASN A 272 6.90 1.12 24.00
CA ASN A 272 6.64 1.73 25.30
C ASN A 272 7.89 2.50 25.77
N PRO A 273 7.78 3.79 26.16
CA PRO A 273 8.91 4.57 26.69
C PRO A 273 9.58 3.96 27.93
N LYS A 274 8.93 3.03 28.65
CA LYS A 274 9.53 2.27 29.76
C LYS A 274 10.55 1.22 29.31
N PHE A 275 10.51 0.80 28.05
CA PHE A 275 11.41 -0.21 27.47
C PHE A 275 12.20 0.43 26.34
N GLY A 276 13.13 1.32 26.69
CA GLY A 276 13.97 2.07 25.75
C GLY A 276 15.43 1.61 25.76
N VAL A 277 16.06 1.51 24.59
CA VAL A 277 17.50 1.25 24.44
C VAL A 277 18.09 2.25 23.44
N VAL A 278 19.23 2.84 23.77
CA VAL A 278 19.99 3.66 22.81
C VAL A 278 20.95 2.75 22.04
N HIS A 279 20.81 2.73 20.72
CA HIS A 279 21.66 1.96 19.80
C HIS A 279 21.97 2.81 18.57
N LEU A 280 23.25 2.87 18.16
CA LEU A 280 23.77 3.69 17.06
C LEU A 280 23.26 5.16 17.08
N GLY A 281 23.24 5.76 18.27
CA GLY A 281 22.83 7.16 18.47
C GLY A 281 21.32 7.42 18.42
N LYS A 282 20.49 6.38 18.24
CA LYS A 282 19.01 6.49 18.25
C LYS A 282 18.39 5.74 19.41
N LEU A 283 17.23 6.21 19.86
CA LEU A 283 16.43 5.58 20.90
C LEU A 283 15.42 4.61 20.26
N TYR A 284 15.63 3.31 20.47
CA TYR A 284 14.67 2.26 20.16
C TYR A 284 13.71 2.10 21.33
N LEU A 285 12.41 2.01 21.04
CA LEU A 285 11.37 1.74 22.02
C LEU A 285 10.75 0.36 21.74
N PHE A 286 10.48 -0.43 22.78
CA PHE A 286 9.95 -1.79 22.62
C PHE A 286 8.57 -1.95 23.23
N GLN A 287 7.74 -2.77 22.58
CA GLN A 287 6.37 -3.07 23.02
C GLN A 287 6.32 -3.74 24.41
N SER A 288 7.38 -4.48 24.78
CA SER A 288 7.52 -5.13 26.09
C SER A 288 9.00 -5.39 26.45
N GLU A 289 9.26 -5.62 27.75
CA GLU A 289 10.59 -6.00 28.25
C GLU A 289 11.16 -7.25 27.55
N ALA A 290 10.30 -8.21 27.18
CA ALA A 290 10.69 -9.40 26.43
C ALA A 290 11.27 -9.03 25.05
N LYS A 291 10.61 -8.14 24.31
CA LYS A 291 11.09 -7.64 23.02
C LYS A 291 12.39 -6.83 23.17
N MET A 292 12.50 -6.02 24.21
CA MET A 292 13.75 -5.32 24.54
C MET A 292 14.91 -6.29 24.79
N LYS A 293 14.67 -7.38 25.53
CA LYS A 293 15.67 -8.44 25.74
C LYS A 293 16.05 -9.17 24.46
N THR A 294 15.10 -9.42 23.55
CA THR A 294 15.38 -9.95 22.21
C THR A 294 16.33 -9.04 21.43
N PHE A 295 16.09 -7.72 21.44
CA PHE A 295 16.98 -6.75 20.78
C PHE A 295 18.37 -6.69 21.41
N LEU A 296 18.46 -6.71 22.75
CA LEU A 296 19.74 -6.65 23.46
C LEU A 296 20.60 -7.91 23.29
N ALA A 297 20.00 -9.06 22.96
CA ALA A 297 20.72 -10.31 22.71
C ALA A 297 21.41 -10.33 21.34
N ASP A 298 20.75 -9.81 20.31
CA ASP A 298 21.31 -9.60 18.97
C ASP A 298 20.59 -8.42 18.29
N PRO A 299 21.17 -7.20 18.29
CA PRO A 299 20.51 -6.01 17.76
C PRO A 299 20.61 -5.90 16.23
N ALA A 300 21.53 -6.63 15.58
CA ALA A 300 21.82 -6.49 14.15
C ALA A 300 20.60 -6.73 13.23
N PRO A 301 19.84 -7.84 13.36
CA PRO A 301 18.65 -8.07 12.52
C PRO A 301 17.54 -7.03 12.74
N TYR A 302 17.46 -6.45 13.95
CA TYR A 302 16.44 -5.47 14.34
C TYR A 302 16.83 -4.01 14.08
N THR A 303 18.05 -3.78 13.60
CA THR A 303 18.57 -2.44 13.32
C THR A 303 18.49 -2.18 11.81
N PRO A 304 17.76 -1.15 11.36
CA PRO A 304 17.63 -0.81 9.94
C PRO A 304 18.98 -0.56 9.30
N VAL A 305 19.15 -1.04 8.07
CA VAL A 305 20.41 -0.97 7.33
C VAL A 305 20.78 0.50 7.07
N LEU A 306 22.08 0.80 7.15
CA LEU A 306 22.64 2.15 7.15
C LEU A 306 21.97 3.11 8.17
N ASN A 307 21.41 2.60 9.27
CA ASN A 307 20.74 3.40 10.30
C ASN A 307 19.64 4.32 9.71
N GLU A 308 18.77 3.78 8.86
CA GLU A 308 17.66 4.48 8.18
C GLU A 308 18.10 5.52 7.15
N ILE A 309 19.33 5.43 6.62
CA ILE A 309 19.76 6.20 5.45
C ILE A 309 19.29 5.48 4.18
N ASP A 310 18.78 6.23 3.21
CA ASP A 310 18.41 5.72 1.89
C ASP A 310 19.63 5.16 1.16
N VAL A 311 19.64 3.83 1.00
CA VAL A 311 20.75 3.08 0.41
C VAL A 311 20.98 3.40 -1.07
N VAL A 312 19.93 3.71 -1.83
CA VAL A 312 20.05 4.08 -3.25
C VAL A 312 20.73 5.44 -3.37
N ARG A 313 20.24 6.42 -2.62
CA ARG A 313 20.82 7.78 -2.57
C ARG A 313 22.25 7.76 -2.03
N PHE A 314 22.55 6.88 -1.08
CA PHE A 314 23.89 6.71 -0.52
C PHE A 314 24.88 6.12 -1.53
N PHE A 315 24.54 5.03 -2.24
CA PHE A 315 25.47 4.37 -3.17
C PHE A 315 25.55 5.05 -4.55
N GLU A 316 24.44 5.53 -5.10
CA GLU A 316 24.43 6.11 -6.46
C GLU A 316 24.73 7.61 -6.45
N GLU A 317 24.03 8.38 -5.62
CA GLU A 317 24.14 9.85 -5.57
C GLU A 317 25.19 10.34 -4.57
N ARG A 318 25.72 9.45 -3.70
CA ARG A 318 26.70 9.75 -2.64
C ARG A 318 26.21 10.81 -1.64
N VAL A 319 24.91 10.87 -1.39
CA VAL A 319 24.28 11.79 -0.44
C VAL A 319 23.59 11.02 0.68
N ILE A 320 23.69 11.54 1.91
CA ILE A 320 23.02 10.98 3.07
C ILE A 320 21.62 11.61 3.15
N VAL A 321 20.61 10.84 2.76
CA VAL A 321 19.20 11.23 2.88
C VAL A 321 18.51 10.27 3.85
N PRO A 322 17.90 10.76 4.95
CA PRO A 322 17.10 9.92 5.83
C PRO A 322 15.90 9.33 5.08
N GLY A 323 15.72 8.03 5.18
CA GLY A 323 14.51 7.36 4.75
C GLY A 323 13.31 7.69 5.67
N LYS A 324 12.11 7.42 5.18
CA LYS A 324 10.85 7.64 5.90
C LYS A 324 10.16 6.29 6.15
N ARG A 325 9.50 6.12 7.30
CA ARG A 325 8.88 4.83 7.65
C ARG A 325 7.88 4.31 6.62
N GLN A 326 7.14 5.21 5.98
CA GLN A 326 6.17 4.90 4.90
C GLN A 326 6.82 4.34 3.62
N PHE A 327 8.14 4.43 3.49
CA PHE A 327 8.93 3.80 2.43
C PHE A 327 9.94 2.85 3.07
N GLY A 328 9.47 2.00 4.01
CA GLY A 328 10.27 1.01 4.71
C GLY A 328 9.95 -0.42 4.29
N MET A 329 10.96 -1.18 3.84
CA MET A 329 10.76 -2.56 3.37
C MET A 329 11.82 -3.52 3.90
N LYS A 330 11.45 -4.80 4.08
CA LYS A 330 12.41 -5.89 4.26
C LYS A 330 12.92 -6.36 2.91
N ASP A 331 14.23 -6.49 2.77
CA ASP A 331 14.84 -7.11 1.59
C ASP A 331 14.46 -8.62 1.50
N PRO A 332 14.48 -9.24 0.30
CA PRO A 332 14.04 -10.63 0.15
C PRO A 332 15.06 -11.68 0.63
N VAL A 333 16.35 -11.34 0.77
CA VAL A 333 17.46 -12.29 1.05
C VAL A 333 17.78 -12.35 2.55
N HIS A 334 18.10 -11.21 3.16
CA HIS A 334 18.56 -11.11 4.54
C HIS A 334 17.42 -10.77 5.52
N GLN A 335 16.24 -10.41 5.01
CA GLN A 335 15.08 -9.93 5.79
C GLN A 335 15.40 -8.70 6.67
N ARG A 336 16.40 -7.90 6.29
CA ARG A 336 16.79 -6.66 6.97
C ARG A 336 15.90 -5.51 6.49
N MET A 337 15.57 -4.58 7.39
CA MET A 337 14.78 -3.40 7.06
C MET A 337 15.64 -2.30 6.42
N PHE A 338 15.20 -1.79 5.27
CA PHE A 338 15.71 -0.61 4.59
C PHE A 338 14.64 0.48 4.58
N PHE A 339 15.04 1.76 4.59
CA PHE A 339 14.13 2.90 4.46
C PHE A 339 14.59 3.84 3.36
N PHE A 340 13.64 4.40 2.60
CA PHE A 340 13.91 5.26 1.44
C PHE A 340 13.32 6.65 1.62
N ALA A 341 13.91 7.64 0.96
CA ALA A 341 13.49 9.03 1.02
C ALA A 341 12.13 9.24 0.33
N ASP A 342 11.86 8.44 -0.70
CA ASP A 342 10.66 8.47 -1.54
C ASP A 342 10.36 7.08 -2.12
N GLU A 343 9.23 6.98 -2.83
CA GLU A 343 8.76 5.76 -3.49
C GLU A 343 9.65 5.33 -4.66
N ALA A 344 10.26 6.28 -5.39
CA ALA A 344 11.07 5.95 -6.55
C ALA A 344 12.38 5.26 -6.15
N ALA A 345 13.03 5.72 -5.08
CA ALA A 345 14.22 5.06 -4.53
C ALA A 345 13.90 3.66 -3.98
N MET A 346 12.75 3.48 -3.32
CA MET A 346 12.28 2.18 -2.83
C MET A 346 11.99 1.20 -3.98
N ASP A 347 11.25 1.65 -5.01
CA ASP A 347 10.93 0.84 -6.18
C ASP A 347 12.17 0.51 -7.00
N HIS A 348 13.17 1.40 -7.06
CA HIS A 348 14.48 1.13 -7.68
C HIS A 348 15.23 0.03 -6.92
N PHE A 349 15.37 0.17 -5.59
CA PHE A 349 15.96 -0.85 -4.74
C PHE A 349 15.25 -2.20 -4.89
N TRP A 350 13.92 -2.25 -4.95
CA TRP A 350 13.19 -3.50 -5.11
C TRP A 350 13.54 -4.27 -6.39
N ASN A 351 13.92 -3.57 -7.46
CA ASN A 351 14.31 -4.20 -8.73
C ASN A 351 15.76 -4.68 -8.76
N GLU A 352 16.62 -4.01 -7.99
CA GLU A 352 18.06 -4.17 -8.03
C GLU A 352 18.65 -4.51 -6.63
N TYR A 353 17.86 -5.10 -5.72
CA TYR A 353 18.25 -5.23 -4.30
C TYR A 353 19.60 -5.93 -4.13
N GLU A 354 19.91 -6.91 -4.98
CA GLU A 354 21.18 -7.67 -5.01
C GLU A 354 22.42 -6.78 -5.19
N ARG A 355 22.24 -5.60 -5.80
CA ARG A 355 23.30 -4.59 -6.00
C ARG A 355 23.63 -3.81 -4.72
N TYR A 356 22.73 -3.84 -3.73
CA TYR A 356 22.78 -2.98 -2.55
C TYR A 356 22.90 -3.75 -1.23
N THR A 357 22.25 -4.91 -1.09
CA THR A 357 22.02 -5.54 0.23
C THR A 357 23.31 -5.88 0.96
N ASP A 358 24.18 -6.69 0.36
CA ASP A 358 25.43 -7.14 0.99
C ASP A 358 26.35 -5.95 1.31
N ALA A 359 26.55 -5.05 0.35
CA ALA A 359 27.42 -3.87 0.51
C ALA A 359 26.91 -2.91 1.59
N ALA A 360 25.59 -2.71 1.70
CA ALA A 360 24.99 -1.84 2.70
C ALA A 360 25.07 -2.44 4.12
N ILE A 361 24.94 -3.77 4.23
CA ILE A 361 25.15 -4.50 5.48
C ILE A 361 26.63 -4.43 5.89
N GLU A 362 27.56 -4.69 4.98
CA GLU A 362 29.01 -4.62 5.27
C GLU A 362 29.45 -3.22 5.74
N VAL A 363 28.99 -2.16 5.06
CA VAL A 363 29.26 -0.76 5.47
C VAL A 363 28.71 -0.46 6.86
N MET A 364 27.50 -0.95 7.16
CA MET A 364 26.91 -0.79 8.50
C MET A 364 27.71 -1.55 9.55
N ASP A 365 28.05 -2.81 9.31
CA ASP A 365 28.80 -3.64 10.26
C ASP A 365 30.21 -3.09 10.52
N HIS A 366 30.85 -2.49 9.50
CA HIS A 366 32.10 -1.75 9.66
C HIS A 366 31.92 -0.55 10.60
N ALA A 367 30.90 0.27 10.38
CA ALA A 367 30.60 1.42 11.24
C ALA A 367 30.24 1.02 12.68
N VAL A 368 29.56 -0.13 12.88
CA VAL A 368 29.25 -0.69 14.21
C VAL A 368 30.54 -1.09 14.93
N ARG A 369 31.50 -1.73 14.23
CA ARG A 369 32.81 -2.11 14.80
C ARG A 369 33.67 -0.89 15.13
N ASP A 370 33.76 0.08 14.21
CA ASP A 370 34.52 1.32 14.41
C ASP A 370 34.00 2.15 15.59
N ALA A 371 32.69 2.15 15.81
CA ALA A 371 32.05 2.82 16.94
C ALA A 371 32.27 2.10 18.29
N ASN A 372 32.65 0.82 18.28
CA ASN A 372 32.83 -0.01 19.48
C ASN A 372 34.18 -0.77 19.46
N PRO A 373 35.33 -0.06 19.41
CA PRO A 373 36.66 -0.69 19.33
C PRO A 373 37.02 -1.38 20.66
N GLY A 374 36.72 -2.68 20.76
CA GLY A 374 37.04 -3.48 21.94
C GLY A 374 36.18 -4.73 22.20
N LEU A 375 35.25 -5.08 21.31
CA LEU A 375 34.33 -6.23 21.46
C LEU A 375 34.69 -7.44 20.55
N ASN A 376 35.96 -7.59 20.17
CA ASN A 376 36.45 -8.71 19.35
C ASN A 376 36.87 -9.93 20.19
#